data_AF-A0A2M8P6P6-F1
#
_entry.id   AF-A0A2M8P6P6-F1
#
_cell.length_a   1.000
_cell.length_b   1.000
_cell.length_c   1.000
_cell.angle_alpha   90.00
_cell.angle_beta   90.00
_cell.angle_gamma   90.00
#
_symmetry.space_group_name_H-M   'P 1'
#
loop_
_entity.id
_entity.type
_entity.pdbx_description
1 polymer ?
#
loop_
_entity_poly.entity_id
_entity_poly.type
_entity_poly.pdbx_seq_one_letter_code
_entity_poly.pdbx_strand_id
1 'polypeptide(L)'
;RLEQTRWLLRLLPYAIVIPYAANTAGWLMTEIGRQPWIVFGLQQTAEAVSPNVTAEMVLLSLVLFTVIYGVLMAVDIFLLNKYAKDETQVESGVLPE
;
A
#
# COMPACT_ATOMS: atom_id res chain seq x y z
N ARG A 1 30.89 -7.27 12.26
CA ARG A 1 30.24 -7.72 13.53
C ARG A 1 28.71 -7.80 13.40
N LEU A 2 28.05 -6.86 12.71
CA LEU A 2 26.60 -6.90 12.48
C LEU A 2 26.18 -8.08 11.58
N GLU A 3 26.95 -8.38 10.53
CA GLU A 3 26.68 -9.51 9.62
C GLU A 3 26.87 -10.90 10.26
N GLN A 4 27.43 -11.00 11.47
CA GLN A 4 27.61 -12.27 12.19
C GLN A 4 26.46 -12.58 13.16
N THR A 5 25.58 -11.61 13.39
CA THR A 5 24.52 -11.70 14.39
C THR A 5 23.26 -12.34 13.79
N ARG A 6 23.17 -13.67 13.85
CA ARG A 6 22.14 -14.48 13.15
C ARG A 6 20.68 -14.14 13.52
N TRP A 7 20.41 -13.71 14.75
CA TRP A 7 19.04 -13.35 15.16
C TRP A 7 18.59 -12.04 14.51
N LEU A 8 19.50 -11.07 14.39
CA LEU A 8 19.24 -9.78 13.75
C LEU A 8 18.93 -9.98 12.26
N LEU A 9 19.72 -10.80 11.57
CA LEU A 9 19.50 -11.11 10.14
C LEU A 9 18.15 -11.80 9.87
N ARG A 10 17.63 -12.59 10.83
CA ARG A 10 16.29 -13.20 10.72
C ARG A 10 15.16 -12.21 10.97
N LEU A 11 15.40 -11.13 11.71
CA LEU A 11 14.40 -10.10 12.01
C LEU A 11 14.27 -9.05 10.91
N LEU A 12 15.36 -8.73 10.22
CA LEU A 12 15.38 -7.67 9.20
C LEU A 12 14.32 -7.81 8.09
N PRO A 13 14.00 -9.01 7.56
CA PRO A 13 12.93 -9.14 6.57
C PRO A 13 11.55 -8.69 7.09
N TYR A 14 11.27 -8.87 8.39
CA TYR A 14 10.02 -8.41 8.99
C TYR A 14 9.98 -6.89 9.15
N ALA A 15 11.13 -6.22 9.16
CA ALA A 15 11.20 -4.77 9.24
C ALA A 15 10.60 -4.08 8.00
N ILE A 16 10.46 -4.79 6.88
CA ILE A 16 9.81 -4.31 5.66
C ILE A 16 8.38 -3.82 5.96
N VAL A 17 7.66 -4.46 6.87
CA VAL A 17 6.26 -4.11 7.20
C VAL A 17 6.16 -2.78 7.96
N ILE A 18 7.21 -2.39 8.69
CA ILE A 18 7.17 -1.25 9.62
C ILE A 18 6.95 0.09 8.88
N PRO A 19 7.69 0.43 7.80
CA PRO A 19 7.44 1.64 7.02
C PRO A 19 6.02 1.72 6.46
N TYR A 20 5.46 0.62 5.95
CA TYR A 20 4.10 0.61 5.42
C TYR A 20 3.07 0.91 6.53
N ALA A 21 3.19 0.24 7.67
CA ALA A 21 2.30 0.47 8.80
C ALA A 21 2.38 1.91 9.32
N ALA A 22 3.59 2.46 9.45
CA ALA A 22 3.80 3.83 9.89
C ALA A 22 3.22 4.84 8.89
N ASN A 23 3.39 4.61 7.59
CA ASN A 23 2.84 5.47 6.54
C ASN A 23 1.30 5.46 6.56
N THR A 24 0.68 4.28 6.62
CA THR A 24 -0.78 4.14 6.68
C THR A 24 -1.34 4.81 7.94
N ALA A 25 -0.69 4.60 9.10
CA ALA A 25 -1.13 5.22 10.35
C ALA A 25 -1.02 6.75 10.31
N GLY A 26 0.05 7.29 9.73
CA GLY A 26 0.22 8.73 9.55
C GLY A 26 -0.90 9.36 8.71
N TRP A 27 -1.20 8.76 7.55
CA TRP A 27 -2.30 9.20 6.69
C TRP A 27 -3.66 9.09 7.36
N LEU A 28 -3.90 7.99 8.08
CA LEU A 28 -5.16 7.77 8.78
C LEU A 28 -5.37 8.84 9.87
N MET A 29 -4.31 9.17 10.63
CA MET A 29 -4.36 10.22 11.64
C MET A 29 -4.72 11.58 11.04
N THR A 30 -4.10 11.94 9.90
CA THR A 30 -4.37 13.23 9.26
C THR A 30 -5.77 13.31 8.64
N GLU A 31 -6.26 12.23 8.06
CA GLU A 31 -7.59 12.19 7.42
C GLU A 31 -8.72 12.13 8.44
N ILE A 32 -8.58 11.30 9.49
CA ILE A 32 -9.56 11.24 10.58
C ILE A 32 -9.54 12.55 11.38
N GLY A 33 -8.36 13.12 11.64
CA GLY A 33 -8.22 14.36 12.40
C GLY A 33 -8.92 15.58 11.77
N ARG A 34 -9.23 15.52 10.47
CA ARG A 34 -9.97 16.57 9.74
C ARG A 34 -11.48 16.39 9.78
N GLN A 35 -11.99 15.21 10.15
CA GLN A 35 -13.43 14.97 10.29
C GLN A 35 -14.04 15.93 11.33
N PRO A 36 -15.23 16.51 11.09
CA PRO A 36 -16.20 16.22 10.02
C PRO A 36 -16.01 17.04 8.73
N TRP A 37 -14.89 17.75 8.58
CA TRP A 37 -14.67 18.70 7.48
C TRP A 37 -13.98 18.05 6.28
N ILE A 38 -14.36 18.47 5.08
CA ILE A 38 -13.52 18.27 3.88
C ILE A 38 -12.61 19.49 3.72
N VAL A 39 -13.22 20.67 3.75
CA VAL A 39 -12.52 21.95 3.77
C VAL A 39 -12.90 22.66 5.05
N PHE A 40 -11.92 22.90 5.93
CA PHE A 40 -12.15 23.46 7.26
C PHE A 40 -12.94 24.77 7.20
N GLY A 41 -14.06 24.81 7.92
CA GLY A 41 -14.94 25.98 8.02
C GLY A 41 -15.72 26.31 6.75
N LEU A 42 -15.58 25.52 5.67
CA LEU A 42 -16.22 25.78 4.38
C LEU A 42 -17.17 24.67 3.93
N GLN A 43 -16.79 23.40 4.08
CA GLN A 43 -17.61 22.28 3.59
C GLN A 43 -17.48 21.05 4.48
N GLN A 44 -18.62 20.49 4.89
CA GLN A 44 -18.68 19.26 5.66
C GLN A 44 -18.65 18.02 4.75
N THR A 45 -18.19 16.90 5.30
CA THR A 45 -18.16 15.60 4.63
C THR A 45 -19.54 15.10 4.23
N ALA A 46 -20.56 15.32 5.08
CA ALA A 46 -21.94 14.94 4.79
C ALA A 46 -22.54 15.68 3.58
N GLU A 47 -22.09 16.90 3.32
CA GLU A 47 -22.58 17.75 2.23
C GLU A 47 -21.89 17.43 0.89
N ALA A 48 -20.83 16.64 0.91
CA ALA A 48 -20.01 16.35 -0.26
C ALA A 48 -20.42 15.07 -1.01
N VAL A 49 -21.51 14.42 -0.59
CA VAL A 49 -22.02 13.23 -1.27
C VAL A 49 -22.63 13.62 -2.62
N SER A 50 -22.19 12.95 -3.69
CA SER A 50 -22.69 13.24 -5.04
C SER A 50 -24.18 12.87 -5.18
N PRO A 51 -25.05 13.79 -5.62
CA PRO A 51 -26.49 13.55 -5.69
C PRO A 51 -26.89 12.56 -6.79
N ASN A 52 -26.04 12.38 -7.81
CA ASN A 52 -26.34 11.56 -8.98
C ASN A 52 -25.74 10.14 -8.90
N VAL A 53 -25.01 9.82 -7.83
CA VAL A 53 -24.34 8.53 -7.67
C VAL A 53 -25.11 7.69 -6.67
N THR A 54 -25.62 6.53 -7.12
CA THR A 54 -26.34 5.62 -6.24
C THR A 54 -25.38 4.76 -5.40
N ALA A 55 -25.85 4.26 -4.26
CA ALA A 55 -25.05 3.39 -3.40
C ALA A 55 -24.56 2.12 -4.12
N GLU A 56 -25.33 1.60 -5.06
CA GLU A 56 -24.97 0.44 -5.88
C GLU A 56 -23.77 0.73 -6.80
N MET A 57 -23.71 1.91 -7.41
CA MET A 57 -22.58 2.33 -8.24
C MET A 57 -21.29 2.46 -7.40
N VAL A 58 -21.41 2.99 -6.19
CA VAL A 58 -20.28 3.08 -5.25
C VAL A 58 -19.81 1.68 -4.85
N LEU A 59 -20.74 0.78 -4.49
CA LEU A 59 -20.38 -0.58 -4.09
C LEU A 59 -19.71 -1.35 -5.23
N LEU A 60 -20.27 -1.28 -6.45
CA LEU A 60 -19.71 -1.93 -7.63
C LEU A 60 -18.28 -1.43 -7.90
N SER A 61 -18.08 -0.11 -7.90
CA SER A 61 -16.75 0.47 -8.14
C SER A 61 -15.75 0.12 -7.05
N LEU A 62 -16.14 0.14 -5.77
CA LEU A 62 -15.30 -0.28 -4.65
C LEU A 62 -14.88 -1.76 -4.78
N VAL A 63 -15.82 -2.64 -5.12
CA VAL A 63 -15.51 -4.07 -5.35
C VAL A 63 -14.55 -4.22 -6.52
N LEU A 64 -14.83 -3.56 -7.64
CA LEU A 64 -14.01 -3.65 -8.84
C LEU A 64 -12.57 -3.17 -8.58
N PHE A 65 -12.39 -1.99 -7.98
CA PHE A 65 -11.07 -1.49 -7.64
C PHE A 65 -10.35 -2.38 -6.62
N THR A 66 -11.07 -2.88 -5.61
CA THR A 66 -10.50 -3.79 -4.62
C THR A 66 -9.99 -5.08 -5.27
N VAL A 67 -10.76 -5.68 -6.18
CA VAL A 67 -10.37 -6.89 -6.91
C VAL A 67 -9.16 -6.61 -7.80
N ILE A 68 -9.18 -5.53 -8.57
CA ILE A 68 -8.06 -5.17 -9.46
C ILE A 68 -6.78 -4.95 -8.65
N TYR A 69 -6.83 -4.15 -7.58
CA TYR A 69 -5.66 -3.91 -6.73
C TYR A 69 -5.22 -5.16 -5.97
N GLY A 70 -6.15 -6.05 -5.58
CA GLY A 70 -5.82 -7.34 -5.00
C GLY A 70 -5.08 -8.26 -5.97
N VAL A 71 -5.50 -8.31 -7.24
CA VAL A 71 -4.80 -9.06 -8.30
C VAL A 71 -3.41 -8.47 -8.54
N LEU A 72 -3.30 -7.14 -8.65
CA LEU A 72 -2.01 -6.48 -8.83
C LEU A 72 -1.06 -6.77 -7.67
N MET A 73 -1.56 -6.72 -6.42
CA MET A 73 -0.78 -7.08 -5.24
C MET A 73 -0.32 -8.54 -5.27
N ALA A 74 -1.18 -9.48 -5.67
CA ALA A 74 -0.80 -10.89 -5.78
C ALA A 74 0.30 -11.12 -6.85
N VAL A 75 0.18 -10.45 -8.00
CA VAL A 75 1.20 -10.49 -9.06
C VAL A 75 2.51 -9.87 -8.57
N ASP A 76 2.45 -8.72 -7.91
CA ASP A 76 3.64 -8.03 -7.38
C ASP A 76 4.37 -8.88 -6.35
N ILE A 77 3.66 -9.47 -5.38
CA ILE A 77 4.24 -10.40 -4.40
C ILE A 77 4.85 -11.62 -5.09
N PHE A 78 4.20 -12.15 -6.13
CA PHE A 78 4.75 -13.26 -6.91
C PHE A 78 6.06 -12.87 -7.61
N LEU A 79 6.10 -11.71 -8.28
CA LEU A 79 7.28 -11.22 -8.98
C LEU A 79 8.41 -10.90 -7.99
N LEU A 80 8.13 -10.22 -6.89
CA LEU A 80 9.10 -9.94 -5.83
C LEU A 80 9.70 -11.23 -5.28
N ASN A 81 8.89 -12.25 -4.98
CA ASN A 81 9.41 -13.53 -4.49
C ASN A 81 10.23 -14.29 -5.54
N LYS A 82 9.87 -14.17 -6.82
CA LYS A 82 10.58 -14.79 -7.93
C LYS A 82 11.96 -14.15 -8.13
N TYR A 83 12.01 -12.82 -8.22
CA TYR A 83 13.24 -12.09 -8.54
C TYR A 83 14.13 -11.81 -7.33
N ALA A 84 13.58 -11.67 -6.12
CA ALA A 84 14.40 -11.43 -4.92
C ALA A 84 15.30 -12.62 -4.54
N LYS A 85 15.05 -13.81 -5.09
CA LYS A 85 15.86 -15.02 -4.87
C LYS A 85 16.79 -15.32 -6.04
N ASP A 86 16.71 -14.56 -7.12
CA ASP A 86 17.46 -14.82 -8.35
C ASP A 86 18.77 -14.02 -8.33
N GLU A 87 19.86 -14.70 -7.95
CA GLU A 87 21.20 -14.10 -7.79
C GLU A 87 21.86 -13.82 -9.16
N THR A 88 21.37 -14.46 -10.22
CA THR A 88 21.99 -14.44 -11.56
C THR A 88 21.91 -13.08 -12.26
N GLN A 89 20.92 -12.24 -11.94
CA GLN A 89 20.71 -10.93 -12.59
C GLN A 89 21.68 -9.85 -12.07
N VAL A 90 22.11 -9.94 -10.81
CA VAL A 90 22.99 -8.95 -10.17
C VAL A 90 24.41 -9.04 -10.73
N GLU A 91 24.85 -10.25 -11.08
CA GLU A 91 26.20 -10.49 -11.62
C GLU A 91 26.31 -10.18 -13.12
N SER A 92 25.21 -10.28 -13.88
CA SER A 92 25.23 -10.10 -15.33
C SER A 92 25.30 -8.64 -15.81
N GLY A 93 24.96 -7.63 -14.99
CA GLY A 93 25.05 -6.22 -15.39
C GLY A 93 24.26 -5.81 -16.64
N VAL A 94 23.39 -6.67 -17.17
CA VAL A 94 22.55 -6.41 -18.34
C VAL A 94 21.22 -5.84 -17.87
N LEU A 95 20.96 -4.57 -18.17
CA LEU A 95 19.63 -4.00 -18.03
C LEU A 95 18.72 -4.59 -19.11
N PRO A 96 17.49 -5.02 -18.80
CA PRO A 96 16.53 -5.42 -19.83
C PRO A 96 16.15 -4.18 -20.66
N GLU A 97 16.19 -4.33 -21.99
CA GLU A 97 15.71 -3.32 -22.97
C GLU A 97 14.19 -3.14 -22.93
#